data_AF-A0A8H9CL90-F1
#
_entry.id   AF-A0A8H9CL90-F1
#
_cell.length_a   1.000
_cell.length_b   1.000
_cell.length_c   1.000
_cell.angle_alpha   90.00
_cell.angle_beta   90.00
_cell.angle_gamma   90.00
#
_symmetry.space_group_name_H-M   'P 1'
#
loop_
_entity.id
_entity.type
_entity.pdbx_description
1 polymer ?
#
loop_
_entity_poly.entity_id
_entity_poly.type
_entity_poly.pdbx_seq_one_letter_code
_entity_poly.pdbx_strand_id
1 'polypeptide(L)'
;MLDIDDKVYRYTMDFSVQAGIETDPPALREGIRRHMASARTVVTTETLERIGHVHLSVMINTAARFGLSLGEVMMEAIRNGSQPVASLCAAVSSRKNGARRKQQKPDLRLV
;
A
#
# COMPACT_ATOMS: atom_id res chain seq x y z
N MET A 1 -21.49 8.65 -9.78
CA MET A 1 -20.61 7.55 -9.34
C MET A 1 -19.66 8.12 -8.29
N LEU A 2 -19.56 7.56 -7.09
CA LEU A 2 -18.60 8.05 -6.08
C LEU A 2 -17.16 7.83 -6.58
N ASP A 3 -16.31 8.84 -6.42
CA ASP A 3 -14.87 8.77 -6.73
C ASP A 3 -14.21 7.65 -5.90
N ILE A 4 -13.19 7.01 -6.45
CA ILE A 4 -12.46 5.91 -5.79
C ILE A 4 -11.88 6.39 -4.45
N ASP A 5 -11.39 7.63 -4.40
CA ASP A 5 -10.82 8.24 -3.21
C ASP A 5 -11.87 8.33 -2.08
N ASP A 6 -13.11 8.72 -2.39
CA ASP A 6 -14.21 8.76 -1.42
C ASP A 6 -14.64 7.36 -0.95
N LYS A 7 -14.62 6.36 -1.84
CA LYS A 7 -14.93 4.97 -1.47
C LYS A 7 -13.88 4.39 -0.52
N VAL A 8 -12.61 4.64 -0.80
CA VAL A 8 -11.50 4.22 0.06
C VAL A 8 -11.60 4.93 1.40
N TYR A 9 -11.81 6.24 1.42
CA TYR A 9 -12.00 7.01 2.65
C TYR A 9 -13.12 6.49 3.53
N ARG A 10 -14.32 6.27 2.97
CA ARG A 10 -15.46 5.71 3.72
C ARG A 10 -15.12 4.36 4.33
N TYR A 11 -14.54 3.47 3.54
CA TYR A 11 -14.18 2.14 4.03
C TYR A 11 -13.12 2.20 5.13
N THR A 12 -12.09 3.04 4.98
CA THR A 12 -11.07 3.19 6.03
C THR A 12 -11.67 3.76 7.31
N MET A 13 -12.60 4.72 7.22
CA MET A 13 -13.32 5.22 8.40
C MET A 13 -14.18 4.15 9.05
N ASP A 14 -14.98 3.42 8.28
CA ASP A 14 -15.85 2.35 8.80
C ASP A 14 -15.01 1.28 9.51
N PHE A 15 -13.87 0.90 8.92
CA PHE A 15 -12.92 -0.01 9.54
C PHE A 15 -12.35 0.55 10.84
N SER A 16 -11.90 1.81 10.86
CA SER A 16 -11.37 2.43 12.07
C SER A 16 -12.40 2.47 13.20
N VAL A 17 -13.66 2.77 12.89
CA VAL A 17 -14.77 2.73 13.86
C VAL A 17 -14.96 1.32 14.40
N GLN A 18 -15.01 0.31 13.53
CA GLN A 18 -15.17 -1.10 13.93
C GLN A 18 -13.99 -1.62 14.74
N ALA A 19 -12.78 -1.17 14.42
CA ALA A 19 -11.54 -1.58 15.08
C ALA A 19 -11.24 -0.77 16.36
N GLY A 20 -12.05 0.24 16.70
CA GLY A 20 -11.80 1.12 17.84
C GLY A 20 -10.53 1.98 17.69
N ILE A 21 -10.13 2.26 16.45
CA ILE A 21 -8.94 3.07 16.15
C ILE A 21 -9.35 4.54 16.08
N GLU A 22 -8.79 5.34 16.98
CA GLU A 22 -8.96 6.79 16.91
C GLU A 22 -8.31 7.32 15.63
N THR A 23 -9.11 8.00 14.81
CA THR A 23 -8.67 8.53 13.51
C THR A 23 -9.09 9.98 13.38
N ASP A 24 -8.16 10.83 12.95
CA ASP A 24 -8.44 12.21 12.57
C ASP A 24 -8.97 12.25 11.12
N PRO A 25 -10.26 12.57 10.87
CA PRO A 25 -10.84 12.43 9.53
C PRO A 25 -10.18 13.33 8.46
N PRO A 26 -9.85 14.60 8.74
CA PRO A 26 -9.04 15.44 7.85
C PRO A 26 -7.67 14.83 7.50
N ALA A 27 -6.89 14.37 8.49
CA ALA A 27 -5.58 13.77 8.24
C ALA A 27 -5.70 12.46 7.43
N LEU A 28 -6.72 11.65 7.72
CA LEU A 28 -6.98 10.41 6.97
C LEU A 28 -7.29 10.71 5.50
N ARG A 29 -8.18 11.66 5.24
CA ARG A 29 -8.56 12.07 3.88
C ARG A 29 -7.35 12.56 3.09
N GLU A 30 -6.52 13.41 3.69
CA GLU A 30 -5.30 13.91 3.05
C GLU A 30 -4.26 12.79 2.82
N GLY A 31 -4.10 11.88 3.78
CA GLY A 31 -3.24 10.71 3.66
C GLY A 31 -3.64 9.83 2.48
N ILE A 32 -4.92 9.50 2.36
CA ILE A 32 -5.48 8.73 1.23
C ILE A 32 -5.23 9.46 -0.08
N ARG A 33 -5.53 10.76 -0.16
CA ARG A 33 -5.32 11.56 -1.38
C ARG A 33 -3.87 11.52 -1.86
N ARG A 34 -2.90 11.68 -0.95
CA ARG A 34 -1.46 11.60 -1.28
C ARG A 34 -1.05 10.23 -1.79
N HIS A 35 -1.51 9.17 -1.12
CA HIS A 35 -1.16 7.80 -1.50
C HIS A 35 -1.79 7.44 -2.85
N MET A 36 -3.06 7.79 -3.06
CA MET A 36 -3.77 7.57 -4.32
C MET A 36 -3.15 8.37 -5.47
N ALA A 37 -2.72 9.61 -5.23
CA ALA A 37 -1.99 10.39 -6.23
C ALA A 37 -0.69 9.69 -6.67
N SER A 38 0.08 9.13 -5.71
CA SER A 38 1.27 8.35 -6.02
C SER A 38 0.98 7.03 -6.73
N ALA A 39 -0.19 6.42 -6.52
CA ALA A 39 -0.57 5.21 -7.24
C ALA A 39 -1.02 5.50 -8.67
N ARG A 40 -1.81 6.56 -8.88
CA ARG A 40 -2.33 6.96 -10.20
C ARG A 40 -1.22 7.29 -11.22
N THR A 41 0.00 7.59 -10.78
CA THR A 41 1.15 7.78 -11.67
C THR A 41 1.74 6.48 -12.22
N VAL A 42 1.42 5.33 -11.61
CA VAL A 42 2.03 4.02 -11.94
C VAL A 42 1.01 2.95 -12.32
N VAL A 43 -0.27 3.12 -11.98
CA VAL A 43 -1.35 2.16 -12.28
C VAL A 43 -2.58 2.86 -12.87
N THR A 44 -3.33 2.16 -13.72
CA THR A 44 -4.53 2.70 -14.39
C THR A 44 -5.75 2.73 -13.45
N THR A 45 -6.74 3.57 -13.77
CA THR A 45 -8.02 3.61 -13.04
C THR A 45 -8.74 2.24 -13.07
N GLU A 46 -8.74 1.55 -14.21
CA GLU A 46 -9.31 0.20 -14.33
C GLU A 46 -8.62 -0.80 -13.40
N THR A 47 -7.30 -0.66 -13.22
CA THR A 47 -6.52 -1.48 -12.29
C THR A 47 -6.91 -1.20 -10.83
N LEU A 48 -7.12 0.07 -10.47
CA LEU A 48 -7.62 0.46 -9.15
C LEU A 48 -9.01 -0.13 -8.88
N GLU A 49 -9.89 -0.14 -9.88
CA GLU A 49 -11.22 -0.73 -9.78
C GLU A 49 -11.17 -2.25 -9.63
N ARG A 50 -10.30 -2.94 -10.38
CA ARG A 50 -10.07 -4.40 -10.25
C ARG A 50 -9.54 -4.81 -8.89
N ILE A 51 -8.70 -3.99 -8.25
CA ILE A 51 -8.21 -4.26 -6.90
C ILE A 51 -9.36 -4.11 -5.89
N GLY A 52 -10.23 -3.12 -6.09
CA GLY A 52 -11.36 -2.84 -5.22
C GLY A 52 -10.98 -1.99 -4.00
N HIS A 53 -11.91 -1.12 -3.59
CA HIS A 53 -11.69 -0.11 -2.54
C HIS A 53 -11.35 -0.71 -1.16
N VAL A 54 -11.88 -1.89 -0.84
CA VAL A 54 -11.55 -2.65 0.38
C VAL A 54 -10.06 -3.00 0.43
N HIS A 55 -9.55 -3.62 -0.64
CA HIS A 55 -8.14 -3.99 -0.72
C HIS A 55 -7.24 -2.75 -0.78
N LEU A 56 -7.65 -1.69 -1.46
CA LEU A 56 -6.90 -0.42 -1.49
C LEU A 56 -6.73 0.20 -0.10
N SER A 57 -7.78 0.21 0.73
CA SER A 57 -7.68 0.71 2.11
C SER A 57 -6.68 -0.10 2.95
N VAL A 58 -6.72 -1.44 2.82
CA VAL A 58 -5.74 -2.30 3.49
C VAL A 58 -4.33 -2.05 2.97
N MET A 59 -4.16 -1.84 1.66
CA MET A 59 -2.86 -1.50 1.05
C MET A 59 -2.32 -0.17 1.52
N ILE A 60 -3.15 0.86 1.67
CA ILE A 60 -2.75 2.17 2.19
C ILE A 60 -2.27 2.06 3.63
N ASN A 61 -3.05 1.41 4.50
CA ASN A 61 -2.66 1.21 5.89
C ASN A 61 -1.35 0.41 6.00
N THR A 62 -1.23 -0.63 5.19
CA THR A 62 -0.02 -1.47 5.16
C THR A 62 1.20 -0.72 4.63
N ALA A 63 1.03 0.07 3.56
CA ALA A 63 2.08 0.92 3.00
C ALA A 63 2.58 1.92 4.05
N ALA A 64 1.67 2.58 4.77
CA ALA A 64 2.01 3.48 5.86
C ALA A 64 2.75 2.76 7.00
N ARG A 65 2.26 1.59 7.44
CA ARG A 65 2.86 0.80 8.53
C ARG A 65 4.29 0.34 8.23
N PHE A 66 4.58 -0.01 6.97
CA PHE A 66 5.89 -0.55 6.57
C PHE A 66 6.78 0.44 5.81
N GLY A 67 6.36 1.71 5.65
CA GLY A 67 7.12 2.71 4.90
C GLY A 67 7.33 2.33 3.43
N LEU A 68 6.34 1.70 2.82
CA LEU A 68 6.33 1.30 1.41
C LEU A 68 5.54 2.31 0.58
N SER A 69 5.84 2.46 -0.71
CA SER A 69 4.96 3.24 -1.58
C SER A 69 3.69 2.44 -1.91
N LEU A 70 2.56 3.12 -2.03
CA LEU A 70 1.30 2.47 -2.43
C LEU A 70 1.44 1.82 -3.81
N GLY A 71 2.15 2.47 -4.73
CA GLY A 71 2.43 1.95 -6.07
C GLY A 71 3.17 0.61 -6.08
N GLU A 72 4.20 0.45 -5.23
CA GLU A 72 4.93 -0.82 -5.09
C GLU A 72 4.02 -1.95 -4.57
N VAL A 73 3.21 -1.66 -3.56
CA VAL A 73 2.27 -2.62 -2.98
C VAL A 73 1.23 -3.06 -4.01
N MET A 74 0.70 -2.10 -4.77
CA MET A 74 -0.30 -2.37 -5.80
C MET A 74 0.25 -3.16 -6.98
N MET A 75 1.44 -2.83 -7.49
CA MET A 75 2.09 -3.60 -8.55
C MET A 75 2.31 -5.05 -8.14
N GLU A 76 2.71 -5.27 -6.88
CA GLU A 76 2.89 -6.62 -6.39
C GLU A 76 1.57 -7.36 -6.23
N ALA A 77 0.51 -6.68 -5.79
CA ALA A 77 -0.83 -7.26 -5.73
C ALA A 77 -1.34 -7.68 -7.12
N ILE A 78 -1.11 -6.88 -8.15
CA ILE A 78 -1.50 -7.21 -9.53
C ILE A 78 -0.75 -8.46 -10.01
N ARG A 79 0.58 -8.52 -9.80
CA ARG A 79 1.39 -9.70 -10.17
C ARG A 79 0.91 -10.99 -9.52
N ASN A 80 0.38 -10.91 -8.30
CA ASN A 80 -0.10 -12.06 -7.54
C ASN A 80 -1.63 -12.25 -7.64
N GLY A 81 -2.30 -11.59 -8.59
CA GLY A 81 -3.74 -11.79 -8.85
C GLY A 81 -4.68 -11.21 -7.79
N SER A 82 -4.33 -10.07 -7.19
CA SER A 82 -5.12 -9.37 -6.15
C SER A 82 -5.29 -10.15 -4.84
N GLN A 83 -4.34 -11.01 -4.49
CA GLN A 83 -4.33 -11.80 -3.26
C GLN A 83 -4.12 -10.96 -1.98
N PRO A 84 -4.42 -11.50 -0.78
CA PRO A 84 -4.40 -10.76 0.48
C PRO A 84 -3.12 -9.96 0.72
N VAL A 85 -3.33 -8.66 0.93
CA VAL A 85 -2.34 -7.58 0.99
C VAL A 85 -1.23 -7.81 2.03
N ALA A 86 -1.54 -8.47 3.14
CA ALA A 86 -0.60 -8.67 4.25
C ALA A 86 0.62 -9.52 3.85
N SER A 87 0.41 -10.63 3.15
CA SER A 87 1.49 -11.51 2.69
C SER A 87 2.33 -10.87 1.58
N LEU A 88 1.70 -10.05 0.73
CA LEU A 88 2.37 -9.30 -0.33
C LEU A 88 3.30 -8.23 0.22
N CYS A 89 2.84 -7.45 1.20
CA CYS A 89 3.64 -6.42 1.84
C CYS A 89 4.82 -7.02 2.64
N ALA A 90 4.64 -8.19 3.25
CA ALA A 90 5.74 -8.94 3.86
C ALA A 90 6.78 -9.35 2.80
N ALA A 91 6.35 -9.78 1.61
CA ALA A 91 7.24 -10.13 0.49
C ALA A 91 7.94 -8.91 -0.13
N VAL A 92 7.28 -7.75 -0.23
CA VAL A 92 7.87 -6.48 -0.69
C VAL A 92 8.90 -5.96 0.33
N SER A 93 8.52 -5.93 1.61
CA SER A 93 9.42 -5.55 2.70
C SER A 93 10.65 -6.45 2.79
N SER A 94 10.45 -7.78 2.69
CA SER A 94 11.54 -8.75 2.70
C SER A 94 12.47 -8.60 1.49
N ARG A 95 11.94 -8.31 0.29
CA ARG A 95 12.77 -8.03 -0.89
C ARG A 95 13.57 -6.74 -0.75
N LYS A 96 12.98 -5.67 -0.23
CA LYS A 96 13.67 -4.38 -0.01
C LYS A 96 14.78 -4.50 1.04
N ASN A 97 14.51 -5.22 2.13
CA ASN A 97 15.50 -5.51 3.17
C ASN A 97 16.57 -6.50 2.68
N GLY A 98 16.21 -7.49 1.87
CA GLY A 98 17.14 -8.43 1.23
C GLY A 98 18.04 -7.75 0.19
N ALA A 99 17.51 -6.82 -0.59
CA ALA A 99 18.26 -6.01 -1.55
C ALA A 99 19.23 -5.05 -0.84
N ARG A 100 18.80 -4.40 0.25
CA ARG A 100 19.68 -3.59 1.11
C ARG A 100 20.81 -4.42 1.74
N ARG A 101 20.53 -5.64 2.20
CA ARG A 101 21.58 -6.55 2.72
C ARG A 101 22.57 -7.00 1.64
N LYS A 102 22.15 -7.15 0.38
CA LYS A 102 23.07 -7.47 -0.73
C LYS A 102 23.98 -6.29 -1.11
N GLN A 103 23.51 -5.05 -0.97
CA GLN A 103 24.34 -3.86 -1.20
C GLN A 103 25.28 -3.52 -0.02
N GLN A 104 24.98 -4.01 1.19
CA GLN A 104 25.84 -3.88 2.38
C GLN A 104 26.77 -5.08 2.61
N LYS A 105 27.04 -5.91 1.60
CA LYS A 105 28.23 -6.76 1.68
C LYS A 105 29.42 -5.87 1.34
N PRO A 106 30.31 -5.52 2.29
CA PRO A 106 31.62 -5.03 1.91
C PRO A 106 32.24 -6.10 1.03
N ASP A 107 32.86 -5.65 -0.06
CA ASP A 107 33.67 -6.45 -0.95
C ASP A 107 34.78 -7.08 -0.09
N LEU A 108 34.51 -8.27 0.45
CA LEU A 108 35.51 -9.10 1.13
C LEU A 108 36.42 -9.62 0.03
N ARG A 109 37.34 -8.76 -0.41
CA ARG A 109 38.60 -9.17 -1.01
C ARG A 109 39.34 -9.99 0.05
N LEU A 110 39.12 -11.30 -0.03
CA LEU A 110 40.01 -12.29 0.55
C LEU A 110 41.18 -12.45 -0.42
N VAL A 111 42.37 -12.32 0.17
CA VAL A 111 43.74 -12.58 -0.32
C VAL A 111 44.39 -11.46 -1.13
#